data_AF-A0A0A1UJN3-F1
#
_entry.id   AF-A0A0A1UJN3-F1
#
_cell.length_a   1.000
_cell.length_b   1.000
_cell.length_c   1.000
_cell.angle_alpha   90.00
_cell.angle_beta   90.00
_cell.angle_gamma   90.00
#
_symmetry.space_group_name_H-M   'P 1'
#
loop_
_entity.id
_entity.type
_entity.pdbx_description
1 polymer ?
#
loop_
_entity_poly.entity_id
_entity_poly.type
_entity_poly.pdbx_seq_one_letter_code
_entity_poly.pdbx_strand_id
1 'polypeptide(L)'
;MRLIQLFPSLKYFEGPAFLFKPLVLSPLAEEIEKLIIVDNPLYKDSLIDLGGRSVRLPKLRKFGIWADEIEEGILVNTLRAVVNAADQLEEIEIHPDIDDTNYEEVFSLITQVQGLRSVTLDQSILSAAAEDDEELEWDAFALILRLAFS
;
A
#
# COMPACT_ATOMS: atom_id res chain seq x y z
N MET A 1 -23.28 8.08 10.60
CA MET A 1 -23.86 6.93 9.86
C MET A 1 -22.89 5.76 10.00
N ARG A 2 -23.32 4.56 10.41
CA ARG A 2 -22.38 3.43 10.63
C ARG A 2 -22.19 2.68 9.32
N LEU A 3 -20.96 2.61 8.78
CA LEU A 3 -20.61 1.93 7.53
C LEU A 3 -21.18 0.51 7.38
N ILE A 4 -21.32 -0.21 8.50
CA ILE A 4 -21.90 -1.56 8.55
C ILE A 4 -23.37 -1.62 8.09
N GLN A 5 -24.09 -0.50 8.13
CA GLN A 5 -25.46 -0.40 7.61
C GLN A 5 -25.49 -0.23 6.08
N LEU A 6 -24.38 0.21 5.49
CA LEU A 6 -24.24 0.37 4.04
C LEU A 6 -23.74 -0.92 3.38
N PHE A 7 -22.90 -1.68 4.10
CA PHE A 7 -22.28 -2.91 3.58
C PHE A 7 -22.36 -4.02 4.63
N PRO A 8 -23.37 -4.92 4.56
CA PRO A 8 -23.50 -6.03 5.50
C PRO A 8 -22.37 -7.06 5.36
N SER A 9 -21.71 -7.11 4.21
CA SER A 9 -20.44 -7.81 4.00
C SER A 9 -19.61 -7.03 2.97
N LEU A 10 -18.41 -6.58 3.37
CA LEU A 10 -17.48 -5.90 2.47
C LEU A 10 -16.18 -6.69 2.44
N LYS A 11 -15.99 -7.46 1.36
CA LYS A 11 -14.74 -8.19 1.09
C LYS A 11 -13.78 -7.40 0.22
N TYR A 12 -14.33 -6.57 -0.66
CA TYR A 12 -13.55 -5.84 -1.65
C TYR A 12 -13.94 -4.37 -1.57
N PHE A 13 -12.96 -3.53 -1.31
CA PHE A 13 -13.11 -2.09 -1.37
C PHE A 13 -12.16 -1.53 -2.41
N GLU A 14 -12.70 -0.65 -3.25
CA GLU A 14 -11.98 0.17 -4.20
C GLU A 14 -12.71 1.52 -4.22
N GLY A 15 -12.05 2.57 -3.80
CA GLY A 15 -12.72 3.85 -3.65
C GLY A 15 -11.91 4.92 -2.92
N PRO A 16 -12.55 6.05 -2.62
CA PRO A 16 -11.88 7.26 -2.18
C PRO A 16 -11.29 7.13 -0.79
N ALA A 17 -10.16 7.82 -0.56
CA ALA A 17 -9.40 7.68 0.68
C ALA A 17 -10.17 8.14 1.93
N PHE A 18 -11.11 9.08 1.82
CA PHE A 18 -11.93 9.49 2.97
C PHE A 18 -12.76 8.34 3.59
N LEU A 19 -12.99 7.25 2.85
CA LEU A 19 -13.63 6.03 3.37
C LEU A 19 -12.64 5.04 3.98
N PHE A 20 -11.36 5.13 3.65
CA PHE A 20 -10.32 4.18 4.09
C PHE A 20 -10.24 4.10 5.61
N LYS A 21 -9.98 5.22 6.28
CA LYS A 21 -9.85 5.25 7.74
C LYS A 21 -11.12 4.75 8.46
N PRO A 22 -12.32 5.22 8.10
CA PRO A 22 -13.56 4.65 8.64
C PRO A 22 -13.71 3.14 8.42
N LEU A 23 -13.25 2.60 7.29
CA LEU A 23 -13.33 1.18 6.96
C LEU A 23 -12.38 0.34 7.80
N VAL A 24 -11.09 0.68 7.83
CA VAL A 24 -10.06 -0.09 8.56
C VAL A 24 -10.21 0.00 10.07
N LEU A 25 -10.94 1.01 10.58
CA LEU A 25 -11.32 1.13 12.00
C LEU A 25 -12.68 0.51 12.32
N SER A 26 -13.40 -0.01 11.32
CA SER A 26 -14.69 -0.67 11.53
C SER A 26 -14.53 -2.19 11.68
N PRO A 27 -15.56 -2.89 12.21
CA PRO A 27 -15.55 -4.35 12.24
C PRO A 27 -15.44 -5.02 10.86
N LEU A 28 -15.70 -4.29 9.77
CA LEU A 28 -15.56 -4.83 8.42
C LEU A 28 -14.10 -5.12 8.06
N ALA A 29 -13.13 -4.46 8.72
CA ALA A 29 -11.70 -4.65 8.47
C ALA A 29 -11.24 -6.11 8.56
N GLU A 30 -11.88 -6.90 9.43
CA GLU A 30 -11.58 -8.33 9.61
C GLU A 30 -11.99 -9.20 8.41
N GLU A 31 -12.87 -8.69 7.55
CA GLU A 31 -13.43 -9.40 6.39
C GLU A 31 -12.89 -8.90 5.05
N ILE A 32 -12.15 -7.79 5.02
CA ILE A 32 -11.63 -7.21 3.79
C ILE A 32 -10.48 -8.07 3.25
N GLU A 33 -10.64 -8.52 2.01
CA GLU A 33 -9.68 -9.31 1.25
C GLU A 33 -8.91 -8.44 0.21
N LYS A 34 -9.56 -7.41 -0.35
CA LYS A 34 -8.96 -6.41 -1.25
C LYS A 34 -9.28 -5.00 -0.77
N LEU A 35 -8.25 -4.15 -0.67
CA LEU A 35 -8.38 -2.76 -0.26
C LEU A 35 -7.57 -1.87 -1.20
N ILE A 36 -8.25 -1.14 -2.08
CA ILE A 36 -7.63 -0.18 -2.99
C ILE A 36 -8.14 1.22 -2.67
N ILE A 37 -7.20 2.13 -2.43
CA ILE A 37 -7.44 3.55 -2.32
C ILE A 37 -7.34 4.14 -3.73
N VAL A 38 -8.39 4.80 -4.20
CA VAL A 38 -8.41 5.51 -5.47
C VAL A 38 -8.74 6.97 -5.16
N ASP A 39 -7.75 7.85 -5.24
CA ASP A 39 -7.96 9.28 -4.97
C ASP A 39 -7.06 10.12 -5.87
N ASN A 40 -7.49 11.32 -6.23
CA ASN A 40 -6.68 12.21 -7.05
C ASN A 40 -7.03 13.67 -6.78
N PRO A 41 -6.20 14.41 -6.02
CA PRO A 41 -4.95 14.00 -5.33
C PRO A 41 -5.17 13.43 -3.91
N LEU A 42 -4.17 12.73 -3.37
CA LEU A 42 -4.22 12.09 -2.05
C LEU A 42 -3.53 12.92 -0.97
N TYR A 43 -4.33 13.56 -0.11
CA TYR A 43 -3.84 14.44 0.96
C TYR A 43 -3.75 13.75 2.33
N LYS A 44 -3.00 14.36 3.26
CA LYS A 44 -2.86 13.88 4.64
C LYS A 44 -4.17 13.69 5.40
N ASP A 45 -5.12 14.58 5.16
CA ASP A 45 -6.46 14.49 5.75
C ASP A 45 -7.28 13.31 5.21
N SER A 46 -6.85 12.71 4.10
CA SER A 46 -7.53 11.58 3.49
C SER A 46 -7.15 10.24 4.13
N LEU A 47 -5.96 10.12 4.72
CA LEU A 47 -5.47 8.87 5.34
C LEU A 47 -5.15 8.99 6.82
N ILE A 48 -5.39 10.17 7.41
CA ILE A 48 -5.15 10.60 8.80
C ILE A 48 -4.58 9.46 9.63
N ASP A 49 -3.26 9.45 9.72
CA ASP A 49 -2.45 8.81 10.75
C ASP A 49 -3.26 7.82 11.61
N LEU A 50 -3.08 6.53 11.32
CA LEU A 50 -3.71 5.46 12.09
C LEU A 50 -3.24 5.48 13.57
N GLY A 51 -2.32 6.39 13.93
CA GLY A 51 -2.22 6.98 15.26
C GLY A 51 -1.76 5.98 16.31
N GLY A 52 -0.92 5.03 15.91
CA GLY A 52 -0.47 3.94 16.76
C GLY A 52 -1.57 2.95 17.17
N ARG A 53 -2.77 3.02 16.60
CA ARG A 53 -3.79 1.98 16.83
C ARG A 53 -3.40 0.73 16.04
N SER A 54 -3.41 -0.41 16.72
CA SER A 54 -3.22 -1.72 16.08
C SER A 54 -4.43 -2.02 15.19
N VAL A 55 -4.34 -1.62 13.92
CA VAL A 55 -5.25 -2.08 12.88
C VAL A 55 -4.92 -3.55 12.59
N ARG A 56 -5.95 -4.35 12.36
CA ARG A 56 -5.81 -5.74 11.93
C ARG A 56 -6.59 -5.94 10.64
N LEU A 57 -5.92 -6.46 9.63
CA LEU A 57 -6.46 -6.76 8.31
C LEU A 57 -6.16 -8.25 8.00
N PRO A 58 -6.66 -9.19 8.83
CA PRO A 58 -6.21 -10.58 8.86
C PRO A 58 -6.51 -11.38 7.59
N LYS A 59 -7.46 -10.92 6.78
CA LYS A 59 -7.85 -11.54 5.49
C LYS A 59 -7.35 -10.77 4.28
N LEU A 60 -6.67 -9.64 4.48
CA LEU A 60 -6.25 -8.79 3.38
C LEU A 60 -5.15 -9.48 2.58
N ARG A 61 -5.45 -9.75 1.31
CA ARG A 61 -4.53 -10.37 0.36
C ARG A 61 -4.03 -9.37 -0.67
N LYS A 62 -4.78 -8.30 -0.94
CA LYS A 62 -4.40 -7.28 -1.92
C LYS A 62 -4.59 -5.87 -1.37
N PHE A 63 -3.53 -5.06 -1.47
CA PHE A 63 -3.55 -3.64 -1.17
C PHE A 63 -3.15 -2.81 -2.39
N GLY A 64 -3.79 -1.66 -2.59
CA GLY A 64 -3.45 -0.75 -3.67
C GLY A 64 -3.62 0.73 -3.30
N ILE A 65 -2.75 1.58 -3.84
CA ILE A 65 -2.88 3.04 -3.82
C ILE A 65 -2.79 3.53 -5.26
N TRP A 66 -3.89 4.09 -5.74
CA TRP A 66 -4.04 4.67 -7.07
C TRP A 66 -4.30 6.16 -6.92
N ALA A 67 -3.24 6.95 -7.08
CA ALA A 67 -3.31 8.41 -7.00
C ALA A 67 -2.25 9.04 -7.91
N ASP A 68 -2.59 10.15 -8.57
CA ASP A 68 -1.66 10.84 -9.46
C ASP A 68 -0.68 11.73 -8.67
N GLU A 69 -1.10 12.25 -7.52
CA GLU A 69 -0.27 13.04 -6.61
C GLU A 69 -0.51 12.60 -5.17
N ILE A 70 0.57 12.48 -4.38
CA ILE A 70 0.54 12.11 -2.96
C ILE A 70 1.36 13.10 -2.15
N GLU A 71 0.80 13.57 -1.03
CA GLU A 71 1.54 14.40 -0.06
C GLU A 71 2.66 13.60 0.63
N GLU A 72 3.79 14.27 0.91
CA GLU A 72 4.98 13.68 1.51
C GLU A 72 4.67 12.81 2.75
N GLY A 73 5.25 11.61 2.78
CA GLY A 73 5.11 10.66 3.87
C GLY A 73 3.76 9.93 3.94
N ILE A 74 2.76 10.28 3.13
CA ILE A 74 1.45 9.60 3.14
C ILE A 74 1.55 8.18 2.59
N LEU A 75 2.27 7.99 1.48
CA LEU A 75 2.50 6.67 0.88
C LEU A 75 3.16 5.73 1.90
N VAL A 76 4.31 6.14 2.43
CA VAL A 76 5.11 5.36 3.39
C VAL A 76 4.31 5.02 4.64
N ASN A 77 3.65 6.00 5.26
CA ASN A 77 2.90 5.77 6.50
C ASN A 77 1.73 4.80 6.29
N THR A 78 1.05 4.91 5.15
CA THR A 78 -0.08 4.04 4.82
C THR A 78 0.40 2.63 4.53
N LEU A 79 1.44 2.48 3.71
CA LEU A 79 2.04 1.19 3.40
C LEU A 79 2.54 0.51 4.68
N ARG A 80 3.26 1.24 5.55
CA ARG A 80 3.75 0.71 6.83
C ARG A 80 2.61 0.19 7.70
N ALA A 81 1.51 0.94 7.78
CA ALA A 81 0.36 0.51 8.57
C ALA A 81 -0.32 -0.74 8.00
N VAL A 82 -0.42 -0.86 6.68
CA VAL A 82 -1.01 -2.03 6.02
C VAL A 82 -0.11 -3.26 6.15
N VAL A 83 1.18 -3.13 5.84
CA VAL A 83 2.17 -4.21 5.96
C VAL A 83 2.18 -4.78 7.39
N ASN A 84 2.11 -3.92 8.40
CA ASN A 84 2.07 -4.33 9.80
C ASN A 84 0.72 -4.94 10.24
N ALA A 85 -0.36 -4.70 9.49
CA ALA A 85 -1.70 -5.14 9.85
C ALA A 85 -2.17 -6.40 9.10
N ALA A 86 -1.52 -6.73 7.97
CA ALA A 86 -1.98 -7.73 7.01
C ALA A 86 -0.97 -8.89 6.84
N ASP A 87 -1.04 -9.86 7.74
CA ASP A 87 -0.15 -11.04 7.73
C ASP A 87 -0.32 -11.93 6.48
N GLN A 88 -1.44 -11.81 5.76
CA GLN A 88 -1.77 -12.60 4.56
C GLN A 88 -1.63 -11.80 3.25
N LEU A 89 -0.93 -10.66 3.29
CA LEU A 89 -0.77 -9.81 2.12
C LEU A 89 0.05 -10.53 1.04
N GLU A 90 -0.50 -10.58 -0.17
CA GLU A 90 0.07 -11.26 -1.34
C GLU A 90 0.31 -10.30 -2.51
N GLU A 91 -0.44 -9.20 -2.61
CA GLU A 91 -0.38 -8.29 -3.74
C GLU A 91 -0.32 -6.83 -3.27
N ILE A 92 0.61 -6.05 -3.83
CA ILE A 92 0.73 -4.61 -3.61
C ILE A 92 0.71 -3.89 -4.96
N GLU A 93 -0.09 -2.83 -5.06
CA GLU A 93 -0.14 -1.93 -6.22
C GLU A 93 0.11 -0.48 -5.80
N ILE A 94 1.12 0.15 -6.39
CA ILE A 94 1.48 1.56 -6.14
C ILE A 94 1.57 2.24 -7.49
N HIS A 95 0.52 2.97 -7.85
CA HIS A 95 0.48 3.82 -9.05
C HIS A 95 0.92 5.30 -8.87
N PRO A 96 1.05 5.88 -7.66
CA PRO A 96 1.63 7.22 -7.55
C PRO A 96 3.12 7.24 -7.89
N ASP A 97 3.59 8.39 -8.35
CA ASP A 97 5.02 8.69 -8.41
C ASP A 97 5.63 8.58 -7.00
N ILE A 98 6.73 7.83 -6.90
CA ILE A 98 7.52 7.75 -5.67
C ILE A 98 8.69 8.72 -5.85
N ASP A 99 8.72 9.77 -5.03
CA ASP A 99 9.89 10.65 -4.98
C ASP A 99 11.14 9.92 -4.47
N ASP A 100 12.33 10.42 -4.84
CA ASP A 100 13.62 9.81 -4.46
C ASP A 100 13.83 9.75 -2.95
N THR A 101 13.10 10.55 -2.17
CA THR A 101 13.23 10.59 -0.70
C THR A 101 12.49 9.47 0.02
N ASN A 102 11.45 8.91 -0.61
CA ASN A 102 10.60 7.87 -0.04
C ASN A 102 10.90 6.48 -0.62
N TYR A 103 11.75 6.40 -1.64
CA TYR A 103 12.10 5.17 -2.36
C TYR A 103 12.56 4.05 -1.39
N GLU A 104 13.72 4.20 -0.75
CA GLU A 104 14.32 3.15 0.10
C GLU A 104 13.33 2.59 1.14
N GLU A 105 12.51 3.46 1.73
CA GLU A 105 11.57 3.07 2.75
C GLU A 105 10.37 2.30 2.19
N VAL A 106 9.80 2.71 1.05
CA VAL A 106 8.74 1.96 0.36
C VAL A 106 9.24 0.54 0.04
N PHE A 107 10.44 0.41 -0.50
CA PHE A 107 11.03 -0.90 -0.84
C PHE A 107 11.31 -1.75 0.41
N SER A 108 11.83 -1.14 1.47
CA SER A 108 12.04 -1.83 2.75
C SER A 108 10.71 -2.40 3.31
N LEU A 109 9.60 -1.67 3.16
CA LEU A 109 8.29 -2.15 3.61
C LEU A 109 7.73 -3.27 2.75
N ILE A 110 7.87 -3.19 1.42
CA ILE A 110 7.43 -4.24 0.50
C ILE A 110 8.16 -5.56 0.79
N THR A 111 9.48 -5.51 1.01
CA THR A 111 10.31 -6.70 1.25
C THR A 111 10.05 -7.37 2.62
N GLN A 112 9.39 -6.69 3.55
CA GLN A 112 8.97 -7.29 4.82
C GLN A 112 7.79 -8.25 4.67
N VAL A 113 7.05 -8.18 3.56
CA VAL A 113 5.87 -9.00 3.30
C VAL A 113 6.28 -10.43 2.89
N GLN A 114 6.27 -11.35 3.84
CA GLN A 114 6.72 -12.74 3.65
C GLN A 114 5.90 -13.55 2.63
N GLY A 115 4.63 -13.18 2.42
CA GLY A 115 3.69 -13.88 1.52
C GLY A 115 3.50 -13.22 0.17
N LEU A 116 4.28 -12.19 -0.14
CA LEU A 116 4.12 -11.40 -1.34
C LEU A 116 4.27 -12.30 -2.58
N ARG A 117 3.42 -12.08 -3.58
CA ARG A 117 3.40 -12.79 -4.88
C ARG A 117 3.44 -11.84 -6.07
N SER A 118 2.97 -10.61 -5.90
CA SER A 118 2.91 -9.63 -6.97
C SER A 118 3.12 -8.22 -6.43
N VAL A 119 3.90 -7.44 -7.16
CA VAL A 119 4.05 -5.99 -6.95
C VAL A 119 3.84 -5.31 -8.29
N THR A 120 2.98 -4.29 -8.32
CA THR A 120 2.81 -3.40 -9.46
C THR A 120 3.20 -2.00 -9.05
N LEU A 121 4.11 -1.41 -9.82
CA LEU A 121 4.66 -0.07 -9.62
C LEU A 121 4.38 0.74 -10.90
N ASP A 122 4.13 2.05 -10.77
CA ASP A 122 4.02 2.95 -11.92
C ASP A 122 5.31 3.01 -12.75
N GLN A 123 5.17 3.32 -14.04
CA GLN A 123 6.28 3.42 -14.98
C GLN A 123 7.22 4.61 -14.70
N SER A 124 6.74 5.67 -14.03
CA SER A 124 7.59 6.77 -13.57
C SER A 124 8.69 6.29 -12.61
N ILE A 125 8.40 5.28 -11.78
CA ILE A 125 9.36 4.64 -10.87
C ILE A 125 10.46 3.94 -11.66
N LEU A 126 10.12 3.32 -12.81
CA LEU A 126 11.11 2.71 -13.71
C LEU A 126 11.97 3.75 -14.45
N SER A 127 11.50 5.00 -14.54
CA SER A 127 12.19 6.07 -15.24
C SER A 127 13.18 6.79 -14.33
N ALA A 128 12.81 7.10 -13.07
CA ALA A 128 13.73 7.59 -12.05
C ALA A 128 14.86 6.59 -11.75
N ALA A 129 14.51 5.31 -11.71
CA ALA A 129 15.43 4.17 -11.60
C ALA A 129 16.49 4.06 -12.69
N ALA A 130 16.23 4.61 -13.88
CA ALA A 130 17.08 4.50 -15.05
C ALA A 130 17.93 5.77 -15.30
N GLU A 131 17.64 6.86 -14.58
CA GLU A 131 18.40 8.11 -14.68
C GLU A 131 19.57 8.19 -13.68
N ASP A 132 19.60 7.30 -12.67
CA ASP A 132 20.74 7.15 -11.77
C ASP A 132 21.74 6.12 -12.34
N ASP A 133 22.83 6.62 -12.92
CA ASP A 133 23.94 5.88 -13.56
C ASP A 133 24.81 5.08 -12.55
N GLU A 134 24.29 4.83 -11.33
CA GLU A 134 24.88 3.89 -10.38
C GLU A 134 24.25 2.50 -10.58
N GLU A 135 24.97 1.66 -11.31
CA GLU A 135 24.77 0.22 -11.61
C GLU A 135 24.52 -0.71 -10.39
N LEU A 136 24.16 -0.19 -9.21
CA LEU A 136 24.18 -0.91 -7.94
C LEU A 136 22.89 -0.67 -7.15
N GLU A 137 21.76 -1.22 -7.60
CA GLU A 137 20.74 -1.74 -6.67
C GLU A 137 19.65 -2.58 -7.37
N TRP A 138 19.47 -2.46 -8.70
CA TRP A 138 18.44 -3.21 -9.42
C TRP A 138 18.73 -4.69 -9.62
N ASP A 139 19.97 -5.08 -9.88
CA ASP A 139 20.32 -6.51 -9.95
C ASP A 139 20.17 -7.16 -8.57
N ALA A 140 20.51 -6.43 -7.51
CA ALA A 140 20.29 -6.86 -6.13
C ALA A 140 18.78 -6.94 -5.81
N PHE A 141 17.98 -5.97 -6.27
CA PHE A 141 16.54 -5.94 -6.05
C PHE A 141 15.79 -7.02 -6.85
N ALA A 142 16.10 -7.18 -8.13
CA ALA A 142 15.57 -8.26 -8.97
C ALA A 142 15.99 -9.62 -8.42
N LEU A 143 17.20 -9.74 -7.85
CA LEU A 143 17.63 -10.94 -7.13
C LEU A 143 16.83 -11.15 -5.84
N ILE A 144 16.60 -10.13 -5.03
CA ILE A 144 15.79 -10.21 -3.79
C ILE A 144 14.34 -10.61 -4.11
N LEU A 145 13.72 -10.00 -5.12
CA LEU A 145 12.39 -10.39 -5.58
C LEU A 145 12.41 -11.84 -6.12
N ARG A 146 13.38 -12.20 -6.95
CA ARG A 146 13.51 -13.59 -7.44
C ARG A 146 13.67 -14.59 -6.30
N LEU A 147 14.41 -14.26 -5.24
CA LEU A 147 14.58 -15.09 -4.05
C LEU A 147 13.31 -15.13 -3.17
N ALA A 148 12.55 -14.05 -3.11
CA ALA A 148 11.29 -13.99 -2.38
C ALA A 148 10.15 -14.79 -3.07
N PHE A 149 10.20 -14.92 -4.39
CA PHE A 149 9.20 -15.63 -5.20
C PHE A 149 9.62 -17.06 -5.64
N SER A 150 10.79 -17.56 -5.23
CA SER A 150 11.30 -18.91 -5.55
C SER A 150 11.09 -19.92 -4.41
#